data_AF-V9F9C5-F1
#
_entry.id   AF-V9F9C5-F1
#
_cell.length_a   1.000
_cell.length_b   1.000
_cell.length_c   1.000
_cell.angle_alpha   90.00
_cell.angle_beta   90.00
_cell.angle_gamma   90.00
#
_symmetry.space_group_name_H-M   'P 1'
#
loop_
_entity.id
_entity.type
_entity.pdbx_description
1 polymer ?
#
loop_
_entity_poly.entity_id
_entity_poly.type
_entity_poly.pdbx_seq_one_letter_code
_entity_poly.pdbx_strand_id
1 'polypeptide(L)'
;MATLDHQPGNFSSFVFVLAVIQGGLASRRSGYHFSSQSQHFVVGPLSPGVPIQIFFQAHRVRHQPLHVEKGVRFLRMVKSTFRLVPVHHETSSRFVGHVPEKDLVVVDLLVPIWWTGSPAYYGLFGGAIAFLVRRGSPSTLNPSNRDDDTFFCYDWVDDYVLVEPDKPGRLEACAAVLRLAMMATLGPRSINEKKFTSWSTNLVDVGLEWDTEFPNVSMPEVKIEKARLRIQAMRSAQRTTKTELAKLLGSLRHVCICVRPGKPFFQRLIMLWKRVQ
;
A
#
# COMPACT_ATOMS: atom_id res chain seq x y z
N MET A 1 -20.39 14.83 -50.80
CA MET A 1 -21.74 14.85 -50.22
C MET A 1 -22.08 13.43 -49.80
N ALA A 2 -21.79 13.09 -48.54
CA ALA A 2 -22.34 11.97 -47.77
C ALA A 2 -21.73 12.09 -46.36
N THR A 3 -22.56 12.54 -45.42
CA THR A 3 -22.34 12.59 -43.97
C THR A 3 -22.66 11.24 -43.32
N LEU A 4 -22.12 11.03 -42.11
CA LEU A 4 -22.44 10.09 -41.01
C LEU A 4 -21.13 9.42 -40.52
N ASP A 5 -20.78 9.31 -39.25
CA ASP A 5 -21.47 9.68 -38.01
C ASP A 5 -20.41 9.78 -36.88
N HIS A 6 -20.66 10.62 -35.88
CA HIS A 6 -19.76 10.87 -34.76
C HIS A 6 -20.13 9.97 -33.58
N GLN A 7 -19.19 9.17 -33.08
CA GLN A 7 -19.24 8.57 -31.73
C GLN A 7 -17.86 8.70 -31.04
N PRO A 8 -17.78 9.12 -29.76
CA PRO A 8 -16.51 9.32 -29.07
C PRO A 8 -16.08 8.03 -28.36
N GLY A 9 -15.11 7.32 -28.94
CA GLY A 9 -14.42 6.21 -28.30
C GLY A 9 -13.25 6.67 -27.45
N ASN A 10 -13.39 6.55 -26.13
CA ASN A 10 -12.32 6.68 -25.13
C ASN A 10 -11.07 5.85 -25.49
N PHE A 11 -9.96 6.50 -25.81
CA PHE A 11 -8.62 5.90 -25.75
C PHE A 11 -7.78 6.61 -24.70
N SER A 12 -7.84 6.11 -23.46
CA SER A 12 -6.80 6.38 -22.46
C SER A 12 -5.53 5.69 -22.93
N SER A 13 -4.62 6.44 -23.53
CA SER A 13 -3.33 5.97 -24.03
C SER A 13 -2.45 5.51 -22.85
N PHE A 14 -2.45 4.21 -22.56
CA PHE A 14 -1.46 3.59 -21.67
C PHE A 14 -0.27 3.16 -22.53
N VAL A 15 0.79 3.97 -22.52
CA VAL A 15 2.05 3.60 -23.16
C VAL A 15 2.76 2.58 -22.27
N PHE A 16 2.80 1.34 -22.73
CA PHE A 16 3.68 0.31 -22.17
C PHE A 16 5.12 0.64 -22.53
N VAL A 17 6.03 0.70 -21.55
CA VAL A 17 7.47 0.64 -21.84
C VAL A 17 7.83 -0.84 -21.97
N LEU A 18 7.56 -1.39 -23.15
CA LEU A 18 7.91 -2.75 -23.54
C LEU A 18 9.14 -2.67 -24.45
N ALA A 19 10.22 -3.35 -24.09
CA ALA A 19 11.21 -3.72 -25.09
C ALA A 19 10.64 -4.94 -25.84
N VAL A 20 10.16 -4.71 -27.07
CA VAL A 20 9.74 -5.77 -27.99
C VAL A 20 10.91 -6.09 -28.88
N ILE A 21 11.45 -7.30 -28.76
CA ILE A 21 12.48 -7.80 -29.67
C ILE A 21 11.76 -8.73 -30.66
N GLN A 22 11.66 -8.33 -31.92
CA GLN A 22 11.32 -9.25 -33.01
C GLN A 22 12.55 -10.11 -33.28
N GLY A 23 12.56 -11.34 -32.75
CA GLY A 23 13.72 -12.22 -32.78
C GLY A 23 13.55 -13.37 -33.76
N GLY A 24 14.00 -13.19 -35.01
CA GLY A 24 14.44 -14.31 -35.83
C GLY A 24 15.81 -14.79 -35.33
N LEU A 25 15.86 -15.59 -34.25
CA LEU A 25 17.08 -16.27 -33.85
C LEU A 25 16.80 -17.71 -33.38
N ALA A 26 17.57 -18.63 -33.97
CA ALA A 26 17.39 -20.06 -33.91
C ALA A 26 17.34 -20.63 -32.47
N SER A 27 16.31 -21.45 -32.27
CA SER A 27 16.07 -22.42 -31.21
C SER A 27 17.33 -22.89 -30.46
N ARG A 28 17.42 -22.51 -29.17
CA ARG A 28 17.95 -23.39 -28.14
C ARG A 28 16.86 -23.61 -27.09
N ARG A 29 16.29 -24.82 -27.11
CA ARG A 29 15.31 -25.33 -26.16
C ARG A 29 15.83 -25.16 -24.73
N SER A 30 15.15 -24.34 -23.93
CA SER A 30 15.10 -24.49 -22.48
C SER A 30 13.63 -24.53 -22.08
N GLY A 31 13.18 -25.70 -21.65
CA GLY A 31 11.79 -25.92 -21.25
C GLY A 31 11.50 -25.21 -19.94
N TYR A 32 10.60 -24.22 -19.98
CA TYR A 32 9.96 -23.70 -18.79
C TYR A 32 8.45 -23.82 -18.97
N HIS A 33 7.90 -24.88 -18.38
CA HIS A 33 6.46 -25.04 -18.18
C HIS A 33 6.05 -24.13 -17.02
N PHE A 34 5.25 -23.10 -17.31
CA PHE A 34 4.65 -22.27 -16.26
C PHE A 34 3.36 -22.93 -15.79
N SER A 35 3.45 -23.79 -14.76
CA SER A 35 2.27 -24.23 -14.04
C SER A 35 1.80 -23.10 -13.14
N SER A 36 0.58 -22.59 -13.39
CA SER A 36 -0.15 -21.71 -12.47
C SER A 36 -0.42 -22.47 -11.16
N GLN A 37 0.55 -22.47 -10.25
CA GLN A 37 0.29 -22.78 -8.85
C GLN A 37 -0.17 -21.49 -8.19
N SER A 38 -1.39 -21.53 -7.64
CA SER A 38 -1.92 -20.52 -6.73
C SER A 38 -0.98 -20.41 -5.51
N GLN A 39 0.05 -19.57 -5.62
CA GLN A 39 0.95 -19.28 -4.52
C GLN A 39 0.23 -18.32 -3.57
N HIS A 40 -0.01 -18.81 -2.35
CA HIS A 40 -0.45 -17.99 -1.24
C HIS A 40 0.57 -16.87 -1.01
N PHE A 41 0.18 -15.63 -1.30
CA PHE A 41 0.95 -14.44 -0.98
C PHE A 41 1.16 -14.35 0.54
N VAL A 42 2.33 -14.77 1.02
CA VAL A 42 2.78 -14.46 2.38
C VAL A 42 3.48 -13.10 2.31
N VAL A 43 2.68 -12.03 2.23
CA VAL A 43 3.16 -10.71 2.65
C VAL A 43 3.46 -10.85 4.14
N GLY A 44 4.72 -10.58 4.52
CA GLY A 44 5.19 -10.70 5.90
C GLY A 44 4.26 -9.99 6.90
N PRO A 45 4.31 -10.34 8.19
CA PRO A 45 3.43 -9.72 9.13
C PRO A 45 3.59 -8.19 9.09
N LEU A 46 2.49 -7.42 8.93
CA LEU A 46 2.37 -6.06 9.50
C LEU A 46 3.27 -5.97 10.72
N SER A 47 4.35 -5.19 10.60
CA SER A 47 5.28 -5.01 11.71
C SER A 47 4.46 -4.51 12.90
N PRO A 48 4.66 -5.03 14.12
CA PRO A 48 3.89 -4.63 15.31
C PRO A 48 3.83 -3.11 15.53
N GLY A 49 4.74 -2.34 14.92
CA GLY A 49 4.84 -0.88 15.03
C GLY A 49 3.87 -0.07 14.16
N VAL A 50 3.18 -0.65 13.18
CA VAL A 50 2.40 0.14 12.19
C VAL A 50 1.19 0.86 12.83
N PRO A 51 0.24 0.17 13.50
CA PRO A 51 -0.84 0.86 14.21
C PRO A 51 -0.33 1.77 15.33
N ILE A 52 0.84 1.45 15.87
CA ILE A 52 1.43 2.16 17.00
C ILE A 52 2.01 3.51 16.54
N GLN A 53 2.66 3.58 15.38
CA GLN A 53 3.25 4.80 14.84
C GLN A 53 2.21 5.84 14.45
N ILE A 54 1.14 5.42 13.76
CA ILE A 54 0.03 6.31 13.39
C ILE A 54 -0.68 6.82 14.66
N PHE A 55 -0.92 5.93 15.63
CA PHE A 55 -1.50 6.30 16.92
C PHE A 55 -0.64 7.30 17.70
N PHE A 56 0.67 7.03 17.86
CA PHE A 56 1.56 7.93 18.58
C PHE A 56 1.71 9.28 17.90
N GLN A 57 1.68 9.33 16.57
CA GLN A 57 1.71 10.61 15.88
C GLN A 57 0.41 11.39 16.07
N ALA A 58 -0.76 10.77 15.88
CA ALA A 58 -2.04 11.44 16.09
C ALA A 58 -2.16 11.96 17.53
N HIS A 59 -1.68 11.17 18.50
CA HIS A 59 -1.59 11.56 19.90
C HIS A 59 -0.57 12.70 20.11
N ARG A 60 0.63 12.63 19.53
CA ARG A 60 1.68 13.66 19.64
C ARG A 60 1.21 15.02 19.11
N VAL A 61 0.58 15.04 17.94
CA VAL A 61 0.10 16.29 17.30
C VAL A 61 -1.00 16.94 18.15
N ARG A 62 -1.84 16.14 18.83
CA ARG A 62 -2.92 16.64 19.70
C ARG A 62 -2.41 17.20 21.05
N HIS A 63 -1.35 16.62 21.60
CA HIS A 63 -0.78 17.00 22.89
C HIS A 63 0.36 18.03 22.79
N GLN A 64 0.63 18.59 21.60
CA GLN A 64 1.52 19.74 21.48
C GLN A 64 0.85 21.00 22.10
N PRO A 65 1.55 21.77 22.96
CA PRO A 65 0.90 22.79 23.80
C PRO A 65 0.45 24.09 23.08
N LEU A 66 0.42 24.14 21.75
CA LEU A 66 0.25 25.39 21.01
C LEU A 66 -0.79 25.25 19.89
N HIS A 67 -1.96 25.86 20.13
CA HIS A 67 -2.91 26.36 19.13
C HIS A 67 -3.20 25.44 17.92
N VAL A 68 -3.88 24.32 18.14
CA VAL A 68 -4.54 23.58 17.04
C VAL A 68 -6.00 24.02 16.97
N GLU A 69 -6.26 25.17 16.36
CA GLU A 69 -7.61 25.76 16.27
C GLU A 69 -8.62 24.91 15.46
N LYS A 70 -8.16 23.94 14.64
CA LYS A 70 -9.02 23.18 13.69
C LYS A 70 -8.85 21.65 13.67
N GLY A 71 -8.15 21.09 14.66
CA GLY A 71 -7.96 19.62 14.81
C GLY A 71 -6.90 19.00 13.89
N VAL A 72 -6.82 17.66 13.88
CA VAL A 72 -5.86 16.86 13.09
C VAL A 72 -6.56 16.25 11.88
N ARG A 73 -5.90 16.22 10.72
CA ARG A 73 -6.44 15.67 9.47
C ARG A 73 -5.53 14.59 8.90
N PHE A 74 -6.16 13.67 8.18
CA PHE A 74 -5.54 12.60 7.41
C PHE A 74 -5.65 12.87 5.92
N LEU A 75 -4.59 12.56 5.18
CA LEU A 75 -4.64 12.36 3.74
C LEU A 75 -4.00 11.03 3.41
N ARG A 76 -4.64 10.26 2.54
CA ARG A 76 -4.10 8.99 2.04
C ARG A 76 -3.84 9.09 0.54
N MET A 77 -2.73 8.51 0.11
CA MET A 77 -2.41 8.30 -1.30
C MET A 77 -2.25 6.80 -1.55
N VAL A 78 -3.09 6.26 -2.45
CA VAL A 78 -3.16 4.81 -2.72
C VAL A 78 -2.69 4.53 -4.14
N LYS A 79 -1.44 4.09 -4.33
CA LYS A 79 -0.99 3.73 -5.68
C LYS A 79 0.16 2.74 -5.71
N SER A 80 -0.12 1.62 -6.38
CA SER A 80 0.88 0.70 -6.91
C SER A 80 1.66 1.34 -8.06
N THR A 81 2.82 1.90 -7.72
CA THR A 81 3.79 2.54 -8.62
C THR A 81 4.97 1.61 -8.96
N PHE A 82 4.82 0.30 -8.76
CA PHE A 82 5.85 -0.69 -9.15
C PHE A 82 6.32 -0.50 -10.60
N ARG A 83 5.40 -0.15 -11.51
CA ARG A 83 5.66 0.14 -12.92
C ARG A 83 6.44 1.43 -13.18
N LEU A 84 6.93 2.11 -12.17
CA LEU A 84 7.80 3.28 -12.29
C LEU A 84 9.20 3.01 -11.77
N VAL A 85 9.41 1.86 -11.11
CA VAL A 85 10.69 1.50 -10.54
C VAL A 85 11.48 0.69 -11.56
N PRO A 86 12.61 1.21 -12.06
CA PRO A 86 13.48 0.48 -12.96
C PRO A 86 14.15 -0.70 -12.25
N VAL A 87 14.38 -1.76 -13.00
CA VAL A 87 15.09 -2.94 -12.56
C VAL A 87 16.43 -3.01 -13.29
N HIS A 88 17.48 -3.44 -12.59
CA HIS A 88 18.79 -3.67 -13.20
C HIS A 88 18.70 -4.68 -14.35
N HIS A 89 19.43 -4.46 -15.44
CA HIS A 89 19.30 -5.24 -16.68
C HIS A 89 19.50 -6.76 -16.49
N GLU A 90 20.42 -7.18 -15.61
CA GLU A 90 20.63 -8.59 -15.28
C GLU A 90 19.40 -9.21 -14.60
N THR A 91 18.68 -8.44 -13.78
CA THR A 91 17.46 -8.90 -13.12
C THR A 91 16.28 -8.86 -14.09
N SER A 92 16.17 -7.84 -14.95
CA SER A 92 15.09 -7.75 -15.95
C SER A 92 15.16 -8.89 -16.97
N SER A 93 16.36 -9.43 -17.26
CA SER A 93 16.52 -10.64 -18.08
C SER A 93 15.80 -11.89 -17.54
N ARG A 94 15.38 -11.85 -16.26
CA ARG A 94 14.58 -12.92 -15.62
C ARG A 94 13.08 -12.64 -15.67
N PHE A 95 12.66 -11.45 -16.12
CA PHE A 95 11.26 -11.04 -16.24
C PHE A 95 10.84 -11.08 -17.71
N VAL A 96 10.97 -12.27 -18.31
CA VAL A 96 10.70 -12.52 -19.73
C VAL A 96 9.40 -13.30 -19.88
N GLY A 97 8.53 -12.81 -20.75
CA GLY A 97 7.32 -13.51 -21.20
C GLY A 97 7.36 -13.74 -22.70
N HIS A 98 6.71 -14.80 -23.16
CA HIS A 98 6.52 -15.08 -24.58
C HIS A 98 5.02 -15.04 -24.89
N VAL A 99 4.65 -14.37 -25.98
CA VAL A 99 3.28 -14.30 -26.51
C VAL A 99 3.24 -15.10 -27.81
N PRO A 100 2.88 -16.40 -27.75
CA PRO A 100 3.01 -17.30 -28.89
C PRO A 100 2.19 -16.89 -30.10
N GLU A 101 1.01 -16.31 -29.90
CA GLU A 101 0.10 -15.91 -30.97
C GLU A 101 0.66 -14.80 -31.86
N LYS A 102 1.66 -14.07 -31.35
CA LYS A 102 2.30 -12.94 -32.04
C LYS A 102 3.79 -13.15 -32.29
N ASP A 103 4.35 -14.29 -31.85
CA ASP A 103 5.79 -14.56 -31.86
C ASP A 103 6.61 -13.41 -31.21
N LEU A 104 6.11 -12.90 -30.08
CA LEU A 104 6.73 -11.77 -29.38
C LEU A 104 7.35 -12.21 -28.06
N VAL A 105 8.58 -11.75 -27.82
CA VAL A 105 9.22 -11.81 -26.51
C VAL A 105 9.08 -10.45 -25.85
N VAL A 106 8.59 -10.47 -24.61
CA VAL A 106 8.37 -9.31 -23.76
C VAL A 106 9.34 -9.39 -22.59
N VAL A 107 10.09 -8.31 -22.35
CA VAL A 107 10.94 -8.17 -21.17
C VAL A 107 10.44 -7.00 -20.33
N ASP A 108 10.09 -7.25 -19.08
CA ASP A 108 9.74 -6.20 -18.13
C ASP A 108 11.01 -5.54 -17.59
N LEU A 109 11.24 -4.28 -17.98
CA LEU A 109 12.35 -3.45 -17.51
C LEU A 109 12.08 -2.77 -16.16
N LEU A 110 10.86 -2.94 -15.65
CA LEU A 110 10.34 -2.34 -14.44
C LEU A 110 9.97 -3.44 -13.46
N VAL A 111 9.81 -3.08 -12.19
CA VAL A 111 9.41 -4.05 -11.16
C VAL A 111 8.03 -4.65 -11.51
N PRO A 112 7.93 -5.96 -11.78
CA PRO A 112 6.67 -6.56 -12.18
C PRO A 112 5.77 -6.80 -10.96
N ILE A 113 4.48 -6.54 -11.09
CA ILE A 113 3.51 -6.62 -9.96
C ILE A 113 3.49 -8.02 -9.32
N TRP A 114 3.76 -9.06 -10.09
CA TRP A 114 3.64 -10.46 -9.66
C TRP A 114 4.92 -11.04 -9.05
N TRP A 115 6.03 -10.31 -9.05
CA TRP A 115 7.26 -10.79 -8.42
C TRP A 115 7.17 -10.64 -6.89
N THR A 116 7.50 -11.72 -6.19
CA THR A 116 7.44 -11.76 -4.72
C THR A 116 8.37 -10.75 -4.05
N GLY A 117 9.43 -10.33 -4.73
CA GLY A 117 10.34 -9.28 -4.26
C GLY A 117 9.84 -7.86 -4.49
N SER A 118 8.78 -7.65 -5.29
CA SER A 118 8.34 -6.31 -5.69
C SER A 118 7.97 -5.39 -4.54
N PRO A 119 7.22 -5.83 -3.51
CA PRO A 119 6.93 -4.98 -2.35
C PRO A 119 8.19 -4.54 -1.59
N ALA A 120 9.12 -5.46 -1.37
CA ALA A 120 10.37 -5.17 -0.67
C ALA A 120 11.26 -4.22 -1.50
N TYR A 121 11.34 -4.44 -2.81
CA TYR A 121 12.12 -3.62 -3.72
C TYR A 121 11.56 -2.19 -3.80
N TYR A 122 10.24 -2.05 -3.95
CA TYR A 122 9.59 -0.74 -3.91
C TYR A 122 9.75 -0.06 -2.55
N GLY A 123 9.72 -0.82 -1.45
CA GLY A 123 9.87 -0.29 -0.10
C GLY A 123 11.12 0.58 0.10
N LEU A 124 12.20 0.35 -0.67
CA LEU A 124 13.37 1.24 -0.68
C LEU A 124 13.04 2.64 -1.20
N PHE A 125 12.31 2.73 -2.31
CA PHE A 125 11.85 3.99 -2.91
C PHE A 125 10.74 4.61 -2.06
N GLY A 126 9.82 3.80 -1.53
CA GLY A 126 8.79 4.23 -0.60
C GLY A 126 9.38 4.90 0.65
N GLY A 127 10.38 4.27 1.25
CA GLY A 127 11.12 4.82 2.38
C GLY A 127 11.89 6.10 2.05
N ALA A 128 12.49 6.20 0.85
CA ALA A 128 13.14 7.42 0.38
C ALA A 128 12.15 8.59 0.21
N ILE A 129 10.96 8.34 -0.35
CA ILE A 129 9.88 9.32 -0.45
C ILE A 129 9.45 9.79 0.95
N ALA A 130 9.16 8.86 1.85
CA ALA A 130 8.76 9.19 3.21
C ALA A 130 9.85 9.97 3.96
N PHE A 131 11.12 9.63 3.75
CA PHE A 131 12.27 10.35 4.29
C PHE A 131 12.32 11.81 3.82
N LEU A 132 12.12 12.05 2.52
CA LEU A 132 12.07 13.41 1.98
C LEU A 132 10.90 14.20 2.56
N VAL A 133 9.71 13.58 2.68
CA VAL A 133 8.54 14.24 3.27
C VAL A 133 8.77 14.61 4.73
N ARG A 134 9.32 13.68 5.53
CA ARG A 134 9.61 13.89 6.96
C ARG A 134 10.68 14.95 7.23
N ARG A 135 11.43 15.38 6.21
CA ARG A 135 12.38 16.50 6.30
C ARG A 135 11.81 17.82 5.79
N GLY A 136 10.67 17.78 5.12
CA GLY A 136 9.96 18.97 4.73
C GLY A 136 9.22 19.60 5.90
N SER A 137 9.02 20.90 5.79
CA SER A 137 8.14 21.73 6.61
C SER A 137 7.52 22.83 5.73
N PRO A 138 6.50 23.56 6.20
CA PRO A 138 6.00 24.71 5.44
C PRO A 138 7.09 25.76 5.18
N SER A 139 8.00 26.01 6.12
CA SER A 139 9.12 26.94 5.96
C SER A 139 10.12 26.50 4.88
N THR A 140 10.35 25.20 4.69
CA THR A 140 11.22 24.70 3.61
C THR A 140 10.63 24.90 2.22
N LEU A 141 9.29 24.94 2.09
CA LEU A 141 8.62 25.21 0.82
C LEU A 141 8.44 26.71 0.56
N ASN A 142 8.24 27.48 1.62
CA ASN A 142 8.09 28.93 1.56
C ASN A 142 8.89 29.57 2.71
N PRO A 143 10.06 30.19 2.43
CA PRO A 143 10.89 30.80 3.45
C PRO A 143 10.22 31.90 4.28
N SER A 144 9.12 32.49 3.78
CA SER A 144 8.32 33.48 4.51
C SER A 144 7.41 32.85 5.58
N ASN A 145 7.17 31.53 5.51
CA ASN A 145 6.39 30.80 6.51
C ASN A 145 7.26 30.48 7.73
N ARG A 146 6.74 30.79 8.92
CA ARG A 146 7.44 30.57 10.19
C ARG A 146 7.25 29.17 10.78
N ASP A 147 6.35 28.37 10.21
CA ASP A 147 6.14 26.98 10.63
C ASP A 147 7.30 26.10 10.14
N ASP A 148 8.23 25.79 11.05
CA ASP A 148 9.38 24.92 10.82
C ASP A 148 9.14 23.47 11.28
N ASP A 149 7.96 23.16 11.83
CA ASP A 149 7.63 21.82 12.29
C ASP A 149 7.64 20.86 11.09
N THR A 150 8.48 19.85 11.15
CA THR A 150 8.58 18.83 10.11
C THR A 150 7.27 18.06 9.93
N PHE A 151 7.00 17.64 8.70
CA PHE A 151 5.82 16.83 8.39
C PHE A 151 5.92 15.39 8.91
N PHE A 152 4.77 14.77 9.09
CA PHE A 152 4.63 13.34 9.28
C PHE A 152 4.12 12.65 8.03
N CYS A 153 4.81 11.58 7.66
CA CYS A 153 4.39 10.67 6.61
C CYS A 153 4.59 9.26 7.15
N TYR A 154 3.53 8.46 7.13
CA TYR A 154 3.61 7.02 7.30
C TYR A 154 3.59 6.36 5.93
N ASP A 155 4.50 5.43 5.70
CA ASP A 155 4.62 4.67 4.47
C ASP A 155 4.44 3.18 4.73
N TRP A 156 3.63 2.53 3.89
CA TRP A 156 3.50 1.09 3.85
C TRP A 156 3.61 0.60 2.41
N VAL A 157 4.79 0.15 2.04
CA VAL A 157 5.12 -0.23 0.66
C VAL A 157 4.83 0.96 -0.27
N ASP A 158 3.65 0.99 -0.91
CA ASP A 158 3.19 1.94 -1.90
C ASP A 158 2.04 2.85 -1.42
N ASP A 159 1.56 2.64 -0.20
CA ASP A 159 0.57 3.48 0.46
C ASP A 159 1.24 4.54 1.34
N TYR A 160 0.79 5.78 1.25
CA TYR A 160 1.26 6.88 2.09
C TYR A 160 0.10 7.50 2.86
N VAL A 161 0.29 7.73 4.15
CA VAL A 161 -0.65 8.43 5.03
C VAL A 161 0.04 9.63 5.64
N LEU A 162 -0.51 10.81 5.40
CA LEU A 162 -0.10 12.07 6.01
C LEU A 162 -1.01 12.38 7.19
N VAL A 163 -0.42 12.88 8.28
CA VAL A 163 -1.15 13.23 9.51
C VAL A 163 -0.67 14.58 9.99
N GLU A 164 -1.48 15.61 9.80
CA GLU A 164 -1.08 16.99 10.08
C GLU A 164 -2.16 17.77 10.83
N PRO A 165 -1.77 18.74 11.68
CA PRO A 165 -2.72 19.69 12.23
C PRO A 165 -3.23 20.62 11.12
N ASP A 166 -4.51 20.97 11.17
CA ASP A 166 -5.18 21.89 10.25
C ASP A 166 -4.78 23.34 10.57
N LYS A 167 -3.51 23.66 10.30
CA LYS A 167 -2.93 25.01 10.36
C LYS A 167 -2.97 25.64 8.95
N PRO A 168 -3.14 26.97 8.82
CA PRO A 168 -3.17 27.64 7.53
C PRO A 168 -1.97 27.29 6.64
N GLY A 169 -2.24 26.72 5.45
CA GLY A 169 -1.24 26.37 4.44
C GLY A 169 -0.42 25.11 4.74
N ARG A 170 -0.56 24.49 5.92
CA ARG A 170 0.25 23.33 6.31
C ARG A 170 -0.17 22.05 5.58
N LEU A 171 -1.47 21.84 5.42
CA LEU A 171 -2.02 20.65 4.75
C LEU A 171 -1.63 20.65 3.27
N GLU A 172 -1.75 21.80 2.61
CA GLU A 172 -1.36 22.01 1.21
C GLU A 172 0.15 21.83 1.03
N ALA A 173 0.95 22.41 1.94
CA ALA A 173 2.40 22.26 1.95
C ALA A 173 2.82 20.79 2.10
N CYS A 174 2.24 20.05 3.06
CA CYS A 174 2.54 18.64 3.27
C CYS A 174 2.20 17.79 2.03
N ALA A 175 1.02 18.00 1.44
CA ALA A 175 0.62 17.31 0.22
C ALA A 175 1.51 17.68 -0.98
N ALA A 176 2.00 18.92 -1.06
CA ALA A 176 2.93 19.37 -2.09
C ALA A 176 4.31 18.71 -1.92
N VAL A 177 4.84 18.63 -0.69
CA VAL A 177 6.11 17.92 -0.43
C VAL A 177 6.00 16.46 -0.83
N LEU A 178 4.89 15.77 -0.53
CA LEU A 178 4.71 14.38 -0.98
C LEU A 178 4.78 14.26 -2.50
N ARG A 179 4.12 15.15 -3.25
CA ARG A 179 4.19 15.18 -4.72
C ARG A 179 5.62 15.41 -5.22
N LEU A 180 6.34 16.37 -4.63
CA LEU A 180 7.73 16.66 -5.00
C LEU A 180 8.66 15.49 -4.68
N ALA A 181 8.51 14.86 -3.52
CA ALA A 181 9.28 13.69 -3.11
C ALA A 181 9.05 12.50 -4.05
N MET A 182 7.79 12.24 -4.41
CA MET A 182 7.43 11.22 -5.41
C MET A 182 8.04 11.53 -6.78
N MET A 183 7.95 12.79 -7.23
CA MET A 183 8.52 13.22 -8.51
C MET A 183 10.04 13.06 -8.53
N ALA A 184 10.73 13.45 -7.46
CA ALA A 184 12.18 13.32 -7.33
C ALA A 184 12.62 11.85 -7.31
N THR A 185 11.83 10.95 -6.71
CA THR A 185 12.22 9.55 -6.51
C THR A 185 11.81 8.64 -7.67
N LEU A 186 10.63 8.86 -8.27
CA LEU A 186 10.01 7.98 -9.27
C LEU A 186 9.76 8.67 -10.63
N GLY A 187 10.12 9.94 -10.75
CA GLY A 187 9.89 10.75 -11.93
C GLY A 187 8.48 11.37 -12.01
N PRO A 188 8.22 12.20 -13.02
CA PRO A 188 7.00 13.03 -13.12
C PRO A 188 5.70 12.24 -13.30
N ARG A 189 5.77 10.99 -13.79
CA ARG A 189 4.59 10.11 -13.98
C ARG A 189 4.09 9.46 -12.68
N SER A 190 4.78 9.71 -11.57
CA SER A 190 4.45 9.15 -10.25
C SER A 190 3.16 9.72 -9.68
N ILE A 191 2.90 11.01 -9.89
CA ILE A 191 1.75 11.72 -9.36
C ILE A 191 0.47 11.26 -10.09
N ASN A 192 -0.56 10.90 -9.33
CA ASN A 192 -1.90 10.64 -9.84
C ASN A 192 -2.92 11.25 -8.87
N GLU A 193 -3.43 12.43 -9.22
CA GLU A 193 -4.34 13.20 -8.37
C GLU A 193 -5.60 12.41 -7.99
N LYS A 194 -6.08 11.50 -8.86
CA LYS A 194 -7.25 10.66 -8.58
C LYS A 194 -7.03 9.66 -7.43
N LYS A 195 -5.78 9.49 -6.98
CA LYS A 195 -5.40 8.56 -5.89
C LYS A 195 -5.16 9.25 -4.56
N PHE A 196 -5.15 10.58 -4.54
CA PHE A 196 -5.14 11.34 -3.31
C PHE A 196 -6.58 11.44 -2.79
N THR A 197 -6.79 11.10 -1.53
CA THR A 197 -8.04 11.42 -0.85
C THR A 197 -8.09 12.89 -0.51
N SER A 198 -9.29 13.43 -0.31
CA SER A 198 -9.44 14.69 0.41
C SER A 198 -8.92 14.54 1.84
N TRP A 199 -8.50 15.65 2.44
CA TRP A 199 -8.20 15.71 3.86
C TRP A 199 -9.47 15.40 4.67
N SER A 200 -9.37 14.52 5.66
CA SER A 200 -10.50 14.10 6.49
C SER A 200 -10.10 13.87 7.94
N THR A 201 -11.06 13.93 8.86
CA THR A 201 -10.89 13.52 10.26
C THR A 201 -11.01 12.01 10.45
N ASN A 202 -11.51 11.32 9.43
CA ASN A 202 -11.71 9.89 9.42
C ASN A 202 -10.78 9.22 8.40
N LEU A 203 -10.19 8.09 8.77
CA LEU A 203 -9.37 7.29 7.87
C LEU A 203 -9.67 5.81 8.07
N VAL A 204 -9.75 5.06 6.97
CA VAL A 204 -9.67 3.60 6.98
C VAL A 204 -8.35 3.19 6.35
N ASP A 205 -7.41 2.74 7.17
CA ASP A 205 -6.11 2.29 6.69
C ASP A 205 -5.51 1.19 7.56
N VAL A 206 -4.69 0.34 6.91
CA VAL A 206 -4.12 -0.90 7.49
C VAL A 206 -5.21 -1.81 8.09
N GLY A 207 -6.45 -1.60 7.65
CA GLY A 207 -7.58 -2.35 8.12
C GLY A 207 -8.15 -1.95 9.48
N LEU A 208 -7.85 -0.73 9.95
CA LEU A 208 -8.39 -0.08 11.12
C LEU A 208 -9.16 1.19 10.71
N GLU A 209 -10.12 1.59 11.53
CA GLU A 209 -10.81 2.86 11.46
C GLU A 209 -10.17 3.84 12.44
N TRP A 210 -9.94 5.06 11.99
CA TRP A 210 -9.28 6.12 12.73
C TRP A 210 -10.17 7.35 12.72
N ASP A 211 -10.34 7.97 13.89
CA ASP A 211 -11.10 9.21 14.07
C ASP A 211 -10.25 10.20 14.89
N THR A 212 -10.06 11.41 14.36
CA THR A 212 -9.33 12.49 15.05
C THR A 212 -10.20 13.44 15.83
N GLU A 213 -11.51 13.51 15.54
CA GLU A 213 -12.47 14.28 16.33
C GLU A 213 -12.66 13.60 17.69
N PHE A 214 -13.02 12.31 17.64
CA PHE A 214 -13.06 11.42 18.79
C PHE A 214 -11.83 10.53 18.74
N PRO A 215 -10.77 10.78 19.54
CA PRO A 215 -9.45 10.17 19.37
C PRO A 215 -9.49 8.67 19.67
N ASN A 216 -9.89 7.90 18.67
CA ASN A 216 -10.20 6.49 18.77
C ASN A 216 -9.67 5.76 17.55
N VAL A 217 -9.27 4.51 17.78
CA VAL A 217 -8.88 3.57 16.75
C VAL A 217 -9.68 2.31 16.96
N SER A 218 -10.60 2.04 16.04
CA SER A 218 -11.52 0.91 16.12
C SER A 218 -11.22 -0.13 15.06
N MET A 219 -11.69 -1.35 15.34
CA MET A 219 -11.80 -2.38 14.32
C MET A 219 -13.10 -2.16 13.53
N PRO A 220 -13.05 -2.12 12.19
CA PRO A 220 -14.26 -2.06 11.37
C PRO A 220 -15.25 -3.16 11.75
N GLU A 221 -16.53 -2.80 11.89
CA GLU A 221 -17.60 -3.72 12.32
C GLU A 221 -17.67 -4.97 11.43
N VAL A 222 -17.51 -4.79 10.11
CA VAL A 222 -17.48 -5.90 9.13
C VAL A 222 -16.39 -6.92 9.44
N LYS A 223 -15.24 -6.47 9.97
CA LYS A 223 -14.14 -7.38 10.35
C LYS A 223 -14.41 -8.09 11.66
N ILE A 224 -15.03 -7.39 12.62
CA ILE A 224 -15.50 -7.99 13.88
C ILE A 224 -16.50 -9.10 13.55
N GLU A 225 -17.50 -8.80 12.72
CA GLU A 225 -18.55 -9.75 12.36
C GLU A 225 -17.98 -10.94 11.60
N LYS A 226 -17.08 -10.71 10.64
CA LYS A 226 -16.37 -11.79 9.93
C LYS A 226 -15.57 -12.69 10.88
N ALA A 227 -14.92 -12.13 11.90
CA ALA A 227 -14.23 -12.93 12.90
C ALA A 227 -15.23 -13.72 13.76
N ARG A 228 -16.32 -13.09 14.20
CA ARG A 228 -17.38 -13.71 14.99
C ARG A 228 -18.01 -14.91 14.27
N LEU A 229 -18.37 -14.74 13.00
CA LEU A 229 -18.92 -15.82 12.16
C LEU A 229 -17.95 -16.99 12.00
N ARG A 230 -16.64 -16.72 11.84
CA ARG A 230 -15.61 -17.78 11.74
C ARG A 230 -15.42 -18.53 13.06
N ILE A 231 -15.50 -17.82 14.20
CA ILE A 231 -15.47 -18.47 15.53
C ILE A 231 -16.69 -19.36 15.70
N GLN A 232 -17.89 -18.87 15.36
CA GLN A 232 -19.14 -19.62 15.47
C GLN A 232 -19.12 -20.88 14.60
N ALA A 233 -18.74 -20.75 13.33
CA ALA A 233 -18.62 -21.89 12.42
C ALA A 233 -17.64 -22.96 12.97
N MET A 234 -16.49 -22.54 13.49
CA MET A 234 -15.49 -23.47 14.03
C MET A 234 -15.92 -24.09 15.37
N ARG A 235 -16.73 -23.40 16.18
CA ARG A 235 -17.32 -23.94 17.42
C ARG A 235 -18.40 -24.98 17.14
N SER A 236 -19.17 -24.80 16.07
CA SER A 236 -20.24 -25.73 15.68
C SER A 236 -19.73 -26.95 14.91
N ALA A 237 -18.52 -26.89 14.36
CA ALA A 237 -17.92 -27.97 13.61
C ALA A 237 -17.26 -29.01 14.54
N GLN A 238 -17.49 -30.30 14.29
CA GLN A 238 -16.81 -31.39 15.01
C GLN A 238 -15.33 -31.54 14.59
N ARG A 239 -15.00 -31.11 13.37
CA ARG A 239 -13.66 -31.17 12.77
C ARG A 239 -13.39 -29.86 12.05
N THR A 240 -12.12 -29.46 11.99
CA THR A 240 -11.69 -28.29 11.22
C THR A 240 -10.45 -28.63 10.40
N THR A 241 -10.28 -27.91 9.29
CA THR A 241 -9.10 -28.02 8.44
C THR A 241 -8.05 -26.99 8.82
N LYS A 242 -6.78 -27.27 8.49
CA LYS A 242 -5.67 -26.31 8.60
C LYS A 242 -5.96 -24.99 7.87
N THR A 243 -6.67 -25.07 6.75
CA THR A 243 -7.08 -23.91 5.94
C THR A 243 -8.15 -23.06 6.65
N GLU A 244 -9.15 -23.68 7.25
CA GLU A 244 -10.17 -22.95 8.04
C GLU A 244 -9.55 -22.30 9.28
N LEU A 245 -8.63 -23.00 9.94
CA LEU A 245 -7.86 -22.46 11.06
C LEU A 245 -6.97 -21.28 10.60
N ALA A 246 -6.33 -21.37 9.43
CA ALA A 246 -5.59 -20.25 8.84
C ALA A 246 -6.50 -19.05 8.54
N LYS A 247 -7.70 -19.29 8.01
CA LYS A 247 -8.70 -18.23 7.76
C LYS A 247 -9.13 -17.57 9.08
N LEU A 248 -9.42 -18.34 10.12
CA LEU A 248 -9.77 -17.80 11.44
C LEU A 248 -8.62 -16.96 12.01
N LEU A 249 -7.40 -17.49 11.98
CA LEU A 249 -6.20 -16.76 12.40
C LEU A 249 -6.03 -15.44 11.64
N GLY A 250 -6.23 -15.43 10.32
CA GLY A 250 -6.18 -14.22 9.51
C GLY A 250 -7.20 -13.16 9.95
N SER A 251 -8.42 -13.55 10.30
CA SER A 251 -9.44 -12.63 10.85
C SER A 251 -9.08 -12.11 12.24
N LEU A 252 -8.71 -13.03 13.15
CA LEU A 252 -8.38 -12.68 14.54
C LEU A 252 -7.14 -11.81 14.65
N ARG A 253 -6.18 -11.98 13.73
CA ARG A 253 -4.95 -11.21 13.71
C ARG A 253 -5.21 -9.70 13.78
N HIS A 254 -6.19 -9.21 13.04
CA HIS A 254 -6.55 -7.79 13.06
C HIS A 254 -7.32 -7.45 14.33
N VAL A 255 -8.35 -8.23 14.69
CA VAL A 255 -9.21 -7.99 15.88
C VAL A 255 -8.40 -7.92 17.17
N CYS A 256 -7.40 -8.80 17.35
CA CYS A 256 -6.55 -8.85 18.55
C CYS A 256 -5.57 -7.66 18.67
N ILE A 257 -5.49 -6.76 17.67
CA ILE A 257 -4.79 -5.48 17.79
C ILE A 257 -5.55 -4.57 18.76
N CYS A 258 -6.87 -4.44 18.59
CA CYS A 258 -7.75 -3.65 19.47
C CYS A 258 -8.12 -4.43 20.74
N VAL A 259 -8.35 -5.75 20.64
CA VAL A 259 -8.74 -6.60 21.77
C VAL A 259 -7.52 -7.30 22.37
N ARG A 260 -6.71 -6.55 23.15
CA ARG A 260 -5.47 -7.07 23.76
C ARG A 260 -5.65 -8.35 24.59
N PRO A 261 -6.73 -8.52 25.39
CA PRO A 261 -6.97 -9.77 26.12
C PRO A 261 -7.18 -11.00 25.24
N GLY A 262 -7.47 -10.82 23.94
CA GLY A 262 -7.60 -11.93 22.98
C GLY A 262 -6.25 -12.52 22.52
N LYS A 263 -5.13 -11.86 22.79
CA LYS A 263 -3.79 -12.29 22.33
C LYS A 263 -3.39 -13.69 22.82
N PRO A 264 -3.58 -14.08 24.11
CA PRO A 264 -3.25 -15.43 24.56
C PRO A 264 -4.06 -16.51 23.82
N PHE A 265 -5.34 -16.26 23.56
CA PHE A 265 -6.18 -17.18 22.77
C PHE A 265 -5.67 -17.32 21.33
N PHE A 266 -5.37 -16.19 20.69
CA PHE A 266 -4.79 -16.17 19.34
C PHE A 266 -3.45 -16.93 19.26
N GLN A 267 -2.57 -16.76 20.26
CA GLN A 267 -1.30 -17.49 20.33
C GLN A 267 -1.51 -19.00 20.46
N ARG A 268 -2.48 -19.45 21.27
CA ARG A 268 -2.83 -20.88 21.37
C ARG A 268 -3.33 -21.44 20.03
N LEU A 269 -4.15 -20.69 19.30
CA LEU A 269 -4.59 -21.09 17.95
C LEU A 269 -3.44 -21.17 16.95
N ILE A 270 -2.45 -20.26 17.03
CA ILE A 270 -1.23 -20.36 16.20
C ILE A 270 -0.47 -21.64 16.53
N MET A 271 -0.30 -21.97 17.80
CA MET A 271 0.38 -23.20 18.21
C MET A 271 -0.34 -24.44 17.69
N LEU A 272 -1.68 -24.46 17.75
CA LEU A 272 -2.49 -25.53 17.17
C LEU A 272 -2.28 -25.62 15.66
N TRP A 273 -2.35 -24.50 14.94
CA TRP A 273 -2.18 -24.45 13.49
C TRP A 273 -0.82 -24.96 13.02
N LYS A 274 0.24 -24.68 13.78
CA LYS A 274 1.59 -25.19 13.50
C LYS A 274 1.72 -26.71 13.70
N ARG A 275 0.87 -27.32 14.54
CA ARG A 275 0.89 -28.75 14.87
C ARG A 275 0.03 -29.62 13.95
N VAL A 276 -1.01 -29.04 13.36
CA VAL A 276 -1.84 -29.74 12.36
C VAL A 276 -0.97 -29.93 11.11
N GLN A 277 -0.58 -31.17 10.81
CA GLN A 277 0.14 -31.49 9.57
C GLN A 277 -0.78 -31.30 8.36
#